data_AF-A0A0E0H5N0-F1
#
_entry.id   AF-A0A0E0H5N0-F1
#
_cell.length_a   1.000
_cell.length_b   1.000
_cell.length_c   1.000
_cell.angle_alpha   90.00
_cell.angle_beta   90.00
_cell.angle_gamma   90.00
#
_symmetry.space_group_name_H-M   'P 1'
#
loop_
_entity.id
_entity.type
_entity.pdbx_description
1 polymer ?
#
loop_
_entity_poly.entity_id
_entity_poly.type
_entity_poly.pdbx_seq_one_letter_code
_entity_poly.pdbx_strand_id
1 'polypeptide(L)'
;MARVQPPPPPLPASPLPVSSSLTQLVEMASEAAKVVVPESVLRKRKREEVWAAASKEKAVAEKKKSIESRKLIFSRAKQYAEEYEAQEKELVQLKREARMKGGFYVSPEEKLLFVVRIRGINAMHPKTRKILQLLRLRQIFNGVFLKVNKATINMLRRVEPYVAYGYPNLKSVRELIYKRGYGKLNKQRIPLTNNKVIEEGLGKHDIICIEDLVHEIMTVGPHFKEANNFLWPFKLKAPLGGLKKKRNHYVEGGDAGNRENYINELIRRMN
;
A
#
# COMPACT_ATOMS: atom_id res chain seq x y z
N MET A 1 70.74 13.85 -50.17
CA MET A 1 69.57 13.18 -49.57
C MET A 1 69.36 11.85 -50.29
N ALA A 2 69.85 10.76 -49.73
CA ALA A 2 69.67 9.41 -50.28
C ALA A 2 68.97 8.56 -49.21
N ARG A 3 67.73 8.13 -49.49
CA ARG A 3 66.99 7.20 -48.63
C ARG A 3 67.42 5.78 -48.99
N VAL A 4 68.08 5.12 -48.06
CA VAL A 4 68.40 3.69 -48.09
C VAL A 4 67.12 2.89 -47.81
N GLN A 5 66.73 1.97 -48.70
CA GLN A 5 65.70 0.95 -48.44
C GLN A 5 66.39 -0.35 -47.96
N PRO A 6 65.86 -1.04 -46.93
CA PRO A 6 66.42 -2.30 -46.45
C PRO A 6 66.04 -3.51 -47.35
N PRO A 7 66.88 -4.55 -47.40
CA PRO A 7 66.64 -5.76 -48.19
C PRO A 7 65.51 -6.64 -47.62
N PRO A 8 64.85 -7.47 -48.45
CA PRO A 8 63.72 -8.29 -48.03
C PRO A 8 64.12 -9.44 -47.09
N PRO A 9 63.22 -9.85 -46.16
CA PRO A 9 63.48 -10.95 -45.23
C PRO A 9 63.50 -12.32 -45.94
N PRO A 10 64.30 -13.28 -45.44
CA PRO A 10 64.43 -14.61 -46.05
C PRO A 10 63.17 -15.46 -45.89
N LEU A 11 62.89 -16.28 -46.91
CA LEU A 11 61.76 -17.22 -46.97
C LEU A 11 61.82 -18.27 -45.85
N PRO A 12 60.67 -18.69 -45.30
CA PRO A 12 60.62 -19.68 -44.23
C PRO A 12 61.01 -21.09 -44.73
N ALA A 13 61.86 -21.77 -43.96
CA ALA A 13 62.28 -23.14 -44.21
C ALA A 13 61.12 -24.13 -44.04
N SER A 14 61.02 -25.09 -44.96
CA SER A 14 60.06 -26.19 -44.96
C SER A 14 60.33 -27.16 -43.79
N PRO A 15 59.29 -27.60 -43.04
CA PRO A 15 59.48 -28.57 -41.95
C PRO A 15 59.66 -30.00 -42.47
N LEU A 16 60.64 -30.74 -41.92
CA LEU A 16 60.83 -32.18 -42.15
C LEU A 16 59.84 -33.01 -41.32
N PRO A 17 59.43 -34.21 -41.78
CA PRO A 17 58.25 -34.91 -41.28
C PRO A 17 58.62 -35.98 -40.23
N VAL A 18 57.97 -35.97 -39.07
CA VAL A 18 58.04 -37.10 -38.12
C VAL A 18 56.66 -37.39 -37.50
N SER A 19 56.18 -38.60 -37.78
CA SER A 19 55.07 -39.39 -37.21
C SER A 19 53.63 -38.86 -37.32
N SER A 20 52.93 -39.31 -38.36
CA SER A 20 51.51 -39.07 -38.65
C SER A 20 50.51 -39.82 -37.76
N SER A 21 50.96 -40.69 -36.85
CA SER A 21 50.06 -41.55 -36.05
C SER A 21 49.51 -40.86 -34.79
N LEU A 22 50.26 -39.94 -34.18
CA LEU A 22 49.81 -39.18 -33.01
C LEU A 22 48.92 -37.99 -33.42
N THR A 23 49.18 -37.38 -34.57
CA THR A 23 48.34 -36.31 -35.13
C THR A 23 47.00 -36.83 -35.64
N GLN A 24 46.95 -38.01 -36.27
CA GLN A 24 45.68 -38.60 -36.70
C GLN A 24 44.78 -39.06 -35.54
N LEU A 25 45.35 -39.52 -34.41
CA LEU A 25 44.57 -39.85 -33.21
C LEU A 25 44.03 -38.60 -32.50
N VAL A 26 44.77 -37.49 -32.54
CA VAL A 26 44.33 -36.20 -31.95
C VAL A 26 43.33 -35.48 -32.86
N GLU A 27 43.43 -35.59 -34.19
CA GLU A 27 42.43 -35.07 -35.13
C GLU A 27 41.11 -35.87 -35.09
N MET A 28 41.16 -37.20 -35.06
CA MET A 28 39.94 -38.02 -34.91
C MET A 28 39.28 -37.88 -33.53
N ALA A 29 40.06 -37.62 -32.46
CA ALA A 29 39.53 -37.31 -31.14
C ALA A 29 38.98 -35.88 -31.00
N SER A 30 39.47 -34.93 -31.81
CA SER A 30 39.00 -33.54 -31.81
C SER A 30 37.80 -33.28 -32.72
N GLU A 31 37.56 -34.11 -33.75
CA GLU A 31 36.31 -34.08 -34.51
C GLU A 31 35.14 -34.81 -33.82
N ALA A 32 35.41 -35.86 -33.03
CA ALA A 32 34.42 -36.48 -32.16
C ALA A 32 34.03 -35.59 -30.95
N ALA A 33 34.80 -34.53 -30.70
CA ALA A 33 34.54 -33.50 -29.70
C ALA A 33 33.77 -32.28 -30.26
N LYS A 34 33.10 -32.39 -31.42
CA LYS A 34 31.95 -31.53 -31.72
C LYS A 34 30.81 -31.93 -30.78
N VAL A 35 30.88 -31.40 -29.56
CA VAL A 35 30.00 -31.61 -28.42
C VAL A 35 28.56 -31.82 -28.86
N VAL A 36 28.12 -33.09 -28.91
CA VAL A 36 26.71 -33.43 -29.10
C VAL A 36 25.99 -32.85 -27.88
N VAL A 37 25.26 -31.76 -28.10
CA VAL A 37 24.55 -31.06 -27.03
C VAL A 37 23.62 -32.07 -26.35
N PRO A 38 23.72 -32.28 -25.03
CA PRO A 38 22.90 -33.26 -24.34
C PRO A 38 21.41 -32.99 -24.56
N GLU A 39 20.62 -34.05 -24.76
CA GLU A 39 19.18 -33.95 -25.04
C GLU A 39 18.43 -33.15 -23.94
N SER A 40 18.89 -33.26 -22.69
CA SER A 40 18.37 -32.49 -21.55
C SER A 40 18.52 -30.98 -21.72
N VAL A 41 19.60 -30.51 -22.35
CA VAL A 41 19.85 -29.09 -22.65
C VAL A 41 18.92 -28.61 -23.76
N LEU A 42 18.70 -29.42 -24.80
CA LEU A 42 17.75 -29.11 -25.87
C LEU A 42 16.31 -29.04 -25.35
N ARG A 43 15.90 -29.98 -24.48
CA ARG A 43 14.58 -29.95 -23.79
C ARG A 43 14.43 -28.74 -22.86
N LYS A 44 15.51 -28.31 -22.19
CA LYS A 44 15.51 -27.08 -21.37
C LYS A 44 15.31 -25.82 -22.23
N ARG A 45 16.06 -25.68 -23.33
CA ARG A 45 15.93 -24.55 -24.28
C ARG A 45 14.51 -24.43 -24.84
N LYS A 46 13.91 -25.54 -25.31
CA LYS A 46 12.52 -25.56 -25.78
C LYS A 46 11.52 -25.12 -24.71
N ARG A 47 11.69 -25.54 -23.45
CA ARG A 47 10.81 -25.09 -22.33
C ARG A 47 10.98 -23.61 -22.04
N GLU A 48 12.20 -23.09 -22.07
CA GLU A 48 12.49 -21.67 -21.86
C GLU A 48 11.91 -20.81 -22.98
N GLU A 49 11.98 -21.26 -24.24
CA GLU A 49 11.36 -20.58 -25.39
C GLU A 49 9.83 -20.51 -25.26
N VAL A 50 9.18 -21.63 -24.91
CA VAL A 50 7.73 -21.68 -24.65
C VAL A 50 7.35 -20.78 -23.47
N TRP A 51 8.11 -20.82 -22.38
CA TRP A 51 7.85 -19.98 -21.21
C TRP A 51 8.06 -18.49 -21.52
N ALA A 52 9.07 -18.15 -22.31
CA ALA A 52 9.34 -16.78 -22.75
C ALA A 52 8.24 -16.26 -23.68
N ALA A 53 7.75 -17.08 -24.63
CA ALA A 53 6.63 -16.74 -25.49
C ALA A 53 5.35 -16.50 -24.67
N ALA A 54 5.00 -17.44 -23.78
CA ALA A 54 3.83 -17.29 -22.91
C ALA A 54 3.95 -16.08 -21.96
N SER A 55 5.15 -15.78 -21.45
CA SER A 55 5.38 -14.61 -20.60
C SER A 55 5.26 -13.30 -21.36
N LYS A 56 5.70 -13.25 -22.63
CA LYS A 56 5.49 -12.08 -23.50
C LYS A 56 4.01 -11.84 -23.78
N GLU A 57 3.26 -12.87 -24.11
CA GLU A 57 1.80 -12.77 -24.34
C GLU A 57 1.06 -12.28 -23.09
N LYS A 58 1.39 -12.86 -21.91
CA LYS A 58 0.84 -12.42 -20.62
C LYS A 58 1.17 -10.95 -20.34
N ALA A 59 2.41 -10.52 -20.57
CA ALA A 59 2.82 -9.14 -20.37
C ALA A 59 2.07 -8.17 -21.30
N VAL A 60 1.80 -8.55 -22.55
CA VAL A 60 0.99 -7.72 -23.47
C VAL A 60 -0.46 -7.64 -23.00
N ALA A 61 -1.05 -8.76 -22.57
CA ALA A 61 -2.41 -8.78 -22.02
C ALA A 61 -2.54 -7.93 -20.74
N GLU A 62 -1.59 -8.05 -19.82
CA GLU A 62 -1.54 -7.24 -18.59
C GLU A 62 -1.36 -5.76 -18.88
N LYS A 63 -0.55 -5.39 -19.87
CA LYS A 63 -0.40 -3.99 -20.31
C LYS A 63 -1.72 -3.42 -20.82
N LYS A 64 -2.46 -4.16 -21.66
CA LYS A 64 -3.78 -3.73 -22.15
C LYS A 64 -4.76 -3.51 -20.98
N LYS A 65 -4.89 -4.48 -20.08
CA LYS A 65 -5.72 -4.38 -18.87
C LYS A 65 -5.31 -3.21 -17.98
N SER A 66 -4.01 -2.97 -17.81
CA SER A 66 -3.49 -1.87 -17.00
C SER A 66 -3.80 -0.49 -17.57
N ILE A 67 -3.89 -0.36 -18.90
CA ILE A 67 -4.26 0.91 -19.54
C ILE A 67 -5.75 1.19 -19.31
N GLU A 68 -6.59 0.16 -19.48
CA GLU A 68 -8.03 0.25 -19.23
C GLU A 68 -8.33 0.56 -17.76
N SER A 69 -7.70 -0.17 -16.83
CA SER A 69 -7.88 0.08 -15.40
C SER A 69 -7.37 1.46 -14.99
N ARG A 70 -6.28 1.96 -15.58
CA ARG A 70 -5.79 3.32 -15.33
C ARG A 70 -6.80 4.39 -15.76
N LYS A 71 -7.45 4.21 -16.93
CA LYS A 71 -8.51 5.12 -17.38
C LYS A 71 -9.70 5.11 -16.43
N LEU A 72 -10.12 3.92 -15.99
CA LEU A 72 -11.21 3.73 -15.02
C LEU A 72 -10.90 4.40 -13.68
N ILE A 73 -9.70 4.19 -13.14
CA ILE A 73 -9.26 4.78 -11.87
C ILE A 73 -9.27 6.31 -11.96
N PHE A 74 -8.80 6.86 -13.08
CA PHE A 74 -8.81 8.31 -13.30
C PHE A 74 -10.24 8.87 -13.35
N SER A 75 -11.15 8.21 -14.07
CA SER A 75 -12.56 8.64 -14.10
C SER A 75 -13.23 8.54 -12.73
N ARG A 76 -13.00 7.46 -11.98
CA ARG A 76 -13.55 7.27 -10.63
C ARG A 76 -13.03 8.34 -9.66
N ALA A 77 -11.72 8.60 -9.67
CA ALA A 77 -11.13 9.63 -8.82
C ALA A 77 -11.72 11.03 -9.10
N LYS A 78 -11.97 11.34 -10.38
CA LYS A 78 -12.65 12.58 -10.77
C LYS A 78 -14.08 12.64 -10.21
N GLN A 79 -14.85 11.57 -10.38
CA GLN A 79 -16.23 11.47 -9.87
C GLN A 79 -16.28 11.64 -8.35
N TYR A 80 -15.40 10.98 -7.60
CA TYR A 80 -15.36 11.12 -6.14
C TYR A 80 -15.00 12.54 -5.71
N ALA A 81 -14.08 13.20 -6.41
CA ALA A 81 -13.73 14.59 -6.12
C ALA A 81 -14.94 15.53 -6.33
N GLU A 82 -15.65 15.36 -7.45
CA GLU A 82 -16.88 16.11 -7.75
C GLU A 82 -17.98 15.82 -6.72
N GLU A 83 -18.13 14.57 -6.29
CA GLU A 83 -19.08 14.16 -5.24
C GLU A 83 -18.79 14.85 -3.90
N TYR A 84 -17.54 14.84 -3.44
CA TYR A 84 -17.16 15.51 -2.19
C TYR A 84 -17.38 17.02 -2.26
N GLU A 85 -17.04 17.65 -3.38
CA GLU A 85 -17.25 19.09 -3.57
C GLU A 85 -18.75 19.44 -3.60
N ALA A 86 -19.56 18.60 -4.25
CA ALA A 86 -21.01 18.75 -4.27
C ALA A 86 -21.61 18.63 -2.86
N GLN A 87 -21.19 17.62 -2.09
CA GLN A 87 -21.65 17.42 -0.70
C GLN A 87 -21.29 18.60 0.21
N GLU A 88 -20.08 19.16 0.07
CA GLU A 88 -19.67 20.35 0.83
C GLU A 88 -20.52 21.57 0.47
N LYS A 89 -20.77 21.81 -0.82
CA LYS A 89 -21.62 22.92 -1.31
C LYS A 89 -23.06 22.76 -0.85
N GLU A 90 -23.63 21.57 -0.97
CA GLU A 90 -25.00 21.25 -0.54
C GLU A 90 -25.18 21.52 0.95
N LEU A 91 -24.24 21.07 1.78
CA LEU A 91 -24.27 21.30 3.23
C LEU A 91 -24.29 22.81 3.56
N VAL A 92 -23.50 23.62 2.84
CA VAL A 92 -23.50 25.08 3.00
C VAL A 92 -24.81 25.71 2.53
N GLN A 93 -25.37 25.25 1.42
CA GLN A 93 -26.66 25.72 0.91
C GLN A 93 -27.79 25.43 1.90
N LEU A 94 -27.91 24.18 2.38
CA LEU A 94 -28.92 23.78 3.37
C LEU A 94 -28.84 24.61 4.66
N LYS A 95 -27.62 24.89 5.15
CA LYS A 95 -27.42 25.77 6.31
C LYS A 95 -27.91 27.20 6.06
N ARG A 96 -27.69 27.75 4.87
CA ARG A 96 -28.16 29.10 4.49
C ARG A 96 -29.67 29.15 4.35
N GLU A 97 -30.26 28.17 3.67
CA GLU A 97 -31.71 28.07 3.49
C GLU A 97 -32.45 27.93 4.82
N ALA A 98 -31.95 27.09 5.72
CA ALA A 98 -32.52 26.96 7.07
C ALA A 98 -32.50 28.30 7.80
N ARG A 99 -31.37 29.04 7.72
CA ARG A 99 -31.23 30.37 8.34
C ARG A 99 -32.18 31.39 7.72
N MET A 100 -32.38 31.37 6.41
CA MET A 100 -33.33 32.25 5.69
C MET A 100 -34.78 31.98 6.10
N LYS A 101 -35.14 30.73 6.35
CA LYS A 101 -36.46 30.32 6.84
C LYS A 101 -36.66 30.59 8.35
N GLY A 102 -35.66 31.17 9.03
CA GLY A 102 -35.69 31.42 10.48
C GLY A 102 -35.45 30.17 11.36
N GLY A 103 -35.04 29.05 10.76
CA GLY A 103 -34.71 27.80 11.47
C GLY A 103 -33.22 27.53 11.56
N PHE A 104 -32.87 26.35 12.08
CA PHE A 104 -31.49 25.86 12.19
C PHE A 104 -31.34 24.51 11.49
N TYR A 105 -30.27 24.34 10.72
CA TYR A 105 -29.93 23.07 10.10
C TYR A 105 -29.19 22.18 11.10
N VAL A 106 -29.74 21.00 11.39
CA VAL A 106 -29.09 19.98 12.22
C VAL A 106 -28.32 19.04 11.30
N SER A 107 -26.99 19.05 11.42
CA SER A 107 -26.14 18.14 10.65
C SER A 107 -26.36 16.69 11.07
N PRO A 108 -26.30 15.73 10.12
CA PRO A 108 -26.41 14.31 10.44
C PRO A 108 -25.25 13.87 11.33
N GLU A 109 -25.49 12.86 12.16
CA GLU A 109 -24.43 12.26 12.98
C GLU A 109 -23.35 11.60 12.11
N GLU A 110 -22.11 11.74 12.55
CA GLU A 110 -20.94 11.19 11.86
C GLU A 110 -20.91 9.66 11.94
N LYS A 111 -20.57 9.02 10.81
CA LYS A 111 -20.58 7.55 10.69
C LYS A 111 -19.20 6.91 10.95
N LEU A 112 -18.13 7.71 10.91
CA LEU A 112 -16.74 7.25 10.97
C LEU A 112 -16.01 7.84 12.17
N LEU A 113 -15.28 7.00 12.90
CA LEU A 113 -14.37 7.40 13.96
C LEU A 113 -12.94 7.01 13.62
N PHE A 114 -12.00 7.86 13.99
CA PHE A 114 -10.60 7.49 14.09
C PHE A 114 -10.18 7.42 15.56
N VAL A 115 -9.63 6.28 15.98
CA VAL A 115 -9.25 6.02 17.36
C VAL A 115 -7.76 5.83 17.45
N VAL A 116 -7.12 6.60 18.33
CA VAL A 116 -5.69 6.53 18.62
C VAL A 116 -5.46 6.13 20.06
N ARG A 117 -4.56 5.17 20.29
CA ARG A 117 -4.15 4.80 21.64
C ARG A 117 -3.12 5.78 22.20
N ILE A 118 -3.43 6.43 23.32
CA ILE A 118 -2.55 7.45 23.94
C ILE A 118 -1.81 6.96 25.20
N ARG A 119 -2.29 5.89 25.85
CA ARG A 119 -1.69 5.32 27.08
C ARG A 119 -1.19 3.88 26.88
N GLY A 120 -0.16 3.52 27.67
CA GLY A 120 0.48 2.20 27.67
C GLY A 120 -0.39 1.07 28.25
N ILE A 121 0.21 -0.11 28.45
CA ILE A 121 -0.46 -1.32 28.99
C ILE A 121 -0.37 -1.46 30.51
N ASN A 122 0.50 -0.67 31.16
CA ASN A 122 0.79 -0.79 32.59
C ASN A 122 -0.41 -0.34 33.42
N ALA A 123 -0.67 -1.06 34.53
CA ALA A 123 -1.78 -0.80 35.45
C ALA A 123 -3.15 -0.66 34.75
N MET A 124 -3.49 -1.66 33.93
CA MET A 124 -4.76 -1.71 33.19
C MET A 124 -5.56 -2.96 33.59
N HIS A 125 -6.84 -2.76 33.86
CA HIS A 125 -7.76 -3.86 34.13
C HIS A 125 -7.85 -4.83 32.92
N PRO A 126 -7.87 -6.16 33.12
CA PRO A 126 -7.87 -7.14 32.03
C PRO A 126 -9.01 -6.96 31.01
N LYS A 127 -10.21 -6.54 31.44
CA LYS A 127 -11.34 -6.27 30.51
C LYS A 127 -11.00 -5.13 29.53
N THR A 128 -10.43 -4.03 30.02
CA THR A 128 -10.01 -2.88 29.20
C THR A 128 -8.92 -3.29 28.21
N ARG A 129 -7.95 -4.09 28.66
CA ARG A 129 -6.88 -4.64 27.81
C ARG A 129 -7.45 -5.51 26.68
N LYS A 130 -8.46 -6.34 26.98
CA LYS A 130 -9.12 -7.17 25.97
C LYS A 130 -9.87 -6.32 24.93
N ILE A 131 -10.56 -5.26 25.36
CA ILE A 131 -11.25 -4.34 24.44
C ILE A 131 -10.26 -3.66 23.48
N LEU A 132 -9.13 -3.15 23.98
CA LEU A 132 -8.10 -2.56 23.13
C LEU A 132 -7.51 -3.56 22.12
N GLN A 133 -7.37 -4.84 22.51
CA GLN A 133 -6.94 -5.89 21.59
C GLN A 133 -7.98 -6.16 20.49
N LEU A 134 -9.29 -6.16 20.82
CA LEU A 134 -10.37 -6.32 19.85
C LEU A 134 -10.39 -5.17 18.83
N LEU A 135 -10.15 -3.94 19.29
CA LEU A 135 -10.01 -2.76 18.44
C LEU A 135 -8.68 -2.72 17.67
N ARG A 136 -7.78 -3.72 17.84
CA ARG A 136 -6.44 -3.80 17.23
C ARG A 136 -5.44 -2.73 17.72
N LEU A 137 -5.73 -2.07 18.84
CA LEU A 137 -4.89 -1.04 19.47
C LEU A 137 -3.85 -1.62 20.44
N ARG A 138 -2.88 -2.37 19.89
CA ARG A 138 -1.88 -3.12 20.68
C ARG A 138 -0.74 -2.26 21.25
N GLN A 139 -0.27 -1.28 20.49
CA GLN A 139 0.84 -0.39 20.87
C GLN A 139 0.34 1.04 21.08
N ILE A 140 1.11 1.84 21.82
CA ILE A 140 0.85 3.28 21.91
C ILE A 140 0.97 3.91 20.51
N PHE A 141 0.15 4.92 20.25
CA PHE A 141 0.06 5.61 18.97
C PHE A 141 -0.32 4.71 17.78
N ASN A 142 -0.93 3.56 18.05
CA ASN A 142 -1.68 2.87 17.01
C ASN A 142 -2.99 3.60 16.73
N GLY A 143 -3.32 3.76 15.45
CA GLY A 143 -4.56 4.34 14.95
C GLY A 143 -5.38 3.30 14.18
N VAL A 144 -6.71 3.32 14.35
CA VAL A 144 -7.64 2.44 13.62
C VAL A 144 -8.93 3.20 13.31
N PHE A 145 -9.49 2.98 12.13
CA PHE A 145 -10.84 3.45 11.77
C PHE A 145 -11.91 2.55 12.39
N LEU A 146 -13.00 3.13 12.89
CA LEU A 146 -14.15 2.39 13.39
C LEU A 146 -15.44 2.95 12.82
N LYS A 147 -16.36 2.05 12.47
CA LYS A 147 -17.74 2.42 12.16
C LYS A 147 -18.48 2.78 13.45
N VAL A 148 -19.24 3.86 13.41
CA VAL A 148 -20.08 4.29 14.52
C VAL A 148 -21.28 3.35 14.62
N ASN A 149 -21.41 2.74 15.79
CA ASN A 149 -22.54 1.90 16.19
C ASN A 149 -22.68 2.03 17.73
N LYS A 150 -23.89 1.86 18.25
CA LYS A 150 -24.16 1.86 19.69
C LYS A 150 -23.24 0.90 20.46
N ALA A 151 -22.96 -0.27 19.87
CA ALA A 151 -22.02 -1.24 20.46
C ALA A 151 -20.56 -0.73 20.48
N THR A 152 -20.07 -0.11 19.41
CA THR A 152 -18.70 0.40 19.33
C THR A 152 -18.49 1.58 20.27
N ILE A 153 -19.48 2.47 20.38
CA ILE A 153 -19.48 3.58 21.35
C ILE A 153 -19.42 3.06 22.78
N ASN A 154 -20.25 2.06 23.13
CA ASN A 154 -20.24 1.48 24.48
C ASN A 154 -18.91 0.78 24.81
N MET A 155 -18.26 0.16 23.81
CA MET A 155 -16.90 -0.36 23.98
C MET A 155 -15.89 0.77 24.18
N LEU A 156 -16.00 1.87 23.42
CA LEU A 156 -15.10 3.03 23.53
C LEU A 156 -15.21 3.72 24.90
N ARG A 157 -16.42 3.92 25.44
CA ARG A 157 -16.63 4.48 26.79
C ARG A 157 -15.86 3.71 27.88
N ARG A 158 -15.72 2.39 27.75
CA ARG A 158 -14.96 1.56 28.72
C ARG A 158 -13.44 1.72 28.61
N VAL A 159 -12.94 2.14 27.45
CA VAL A 159 -11.49 2.33 27.20
C VAL A 159 -11.12 3.80 27.04
N GLU A 160 -12.08 4.71 27.20
CA GLU A 160 -12.00 6.14 27.01
C GLU A 160 -10.77 6.80 27.67
N PRO A 161 -10.38 6.47 28.91
CA PRO A 161 -9.17 7.05 29.53
C PRO A 161 -7.85 6.68 28.85
N TYR A 162 -7.84 5.72 27.91
CA TYR A 162 -6.65 5.18 27.26
C TYR A 162 -6.55 5.54 25.77
N VAL A 163 -7.62 6.07 25.19
CA VAL A 163 -7.73 6.39 23.77
C VAL A 163 -8.14 7.84 23.58
N ALA A 164 -7.72 8.42 22.46
CA ALA A 164 -8.27 9.66 21.92
C ALA A 164 -9.02 9.30 20.65
N TYR A 165 -10.25 9.80 20.47
CA TYR A 165 -11.02 9.51 19.28
C TYR A 165 -11.85 10.71 18.83
N GLY A 166 -12.28 10.69 17.58
CA GLY A 166 -13.14 11.72 16.99
C GLY A 166 -13.40 11.44 15.51
N TYR A 167 -13.92 12.45 14.82
CA TYR A 167 -14.37 12.36 13.43
C TYR A 167 -13.25 12.84 12.49
N PRO A 168 -12.65 11.94 11.69
CA PRO A 168 -11.61 12.33 10.76
C PRO A 168 -12.23 13.02 9.53
N ASN A 169 -11.58 14.05 9.01
CA ASN A 169 -11.94 14.66 7.74
C ASN A 169 -11.30 13.90 6.56
N LEU A 170 -11.82 14.13 5.35
CA LEU A 170 -11.33 13.52 4.11
C LEU A 170 -9.80 13.68 3.95
N LYS A 171 -9.28 14.87 4.22
CA LYS A 171 -7.83 15.15 4.16
C LYS A 171 -7.01 14.26 5.10
N SER A 172 -7.46 14.08 6.34
CA SER A 172 -6.75 13.27 7.34
C SER A 172 -6.81 11.78 7.01
N VAL A 173 -7.96 11.29 6.54
CA VAL A 173 -8.11 9.91 6.05
C VAL A 173 -7.16 9.66 4.87
N ARG A 174 -7.16 10.57 3.89
CA ARG A 174 -6.28 10.52 2.72
C ARG A 174 -4.82 10.48 3.16
N GLU A 175 -4.36 11.45 3.94
CA GLU A 175 -2.96 11.50 4.39
C GLU A 175 -2.54 10.26 5.20
N LEU A 176 -3.41 9.73 6.06
CA LEU A 176 -3.14 8.51 6.82
C LEU A 176 -2.90 7.31 5.91
N ILE A 177 -3.78 7.11 4.92
CA ILE A 177 -3.68 5.99 3.97
C ILE A 177 -2.45 6.17 3.07
N TYR A 178 -2.21 7.36 2.52
CA TYR A 178 -1.06 7.60 1.65
C TYR A 178 0.29 7.52 2.38
N LYS A 179 0.42 8.13 3.57
CA LYS A 179 1.73 8.22 4.27
C LYS A 179 2.01 7.01 5.15
N ARG A 180 0.97 6.41 5.75
CA ARG A 180 1.10 5.40 6.81
C ARG A 180 0.29 4.14 6.54
N GLY A 181 -0.33 4.02 5.36
CA GLY A 181 -1.11 2.86 4.96
C GLY A 181 -0.26 1.64 4.69
N TYR A 182 -0.63 0.53 5.33
CA TYR A 182 -0.10 -0.79 5.04
C TYR A 182 -1.28 -1.74 4.85
N GLY A 183 -1.23 -2.55 3.80
CA GLY A 183 -2.17 -3.63 3.56
C GLY A 183 -1.78 -4.90 4.31
N LYS A 184 -2.79 -5.67 4.71
CA LYS A 184 -2.66 -6.99 5.30
C LYS A 184 -2.96 -8.05 4.25
N LEU A 185 -1.93 -8.55 3.58
CA LEU A 185 -2.03 -9.64 2.61
C LEU A 185 -1.36 -10.89 3.17
N ASN A 186 -2.04 -12.04 3.12
CA ASN A 186 -1.50 -13.32 3.62
C ASN A 186 -0.91 -13.22 5.05
N LYS A 187 -1.56 -12.40 5.91
CA LYS A 187 -1.12 -12.05 7.28
C LYS A 187 0.21 -11.28 7.37
N GLN A 188 0.80 -10.89 6.25
CA GLN A 188 1.98 -10.03 6.18
C GLN A 188 1.58 -8.56 6.09
N ARG A 189 2.47 -7.68 6.54
CA ARG A 189 2.29 -6.23 6.51
C ARG A 189 3.06 -5.66 5.32
N ILE A 190 2.34 -5.25 4.27
CA ILE A 190 2.92 -4.77 3.02
C ILE A 190 2.59 -3.28 2.84
N PRO A 191 3.56 -2.40 2.51
CA PRO A 191 3.28 -1.00 2.28
C PRO A 191 2.40 -0.79 1.03
N LEU A 192 1.50 0.18 1.07
CA LEU A 192 0.63 0.52 -0.07
C LEU A 192 1.35 1.42 -1.07
N THR A 193 2.34 0.87 -1.78
CA THR A 193 3.11 1.62 -2.80
C THR A 193 2.44 1.62 -4.17
N ASN A 194 1.75 0.53 -4.52
CA ASN A 194 1.13 0.34 -5.83
C ASN A 194 -0.31 -0.19 -5.65
N ASN A 195 -1.20 0.15 -6.59
CA ASN A 195 -2.60 -0.29 -6.58
C ASN A 195 -2.77 -1.82 -6.67
N LYS A 196 -1.78 -2.55 -7.19
CA LYS A 196 -1.80 -4.02 -7.24
C LYS A 196 -2.03 -4.66 -5.87
N VAL A 197 -1.44 -4.10 -4.82
CA VAL A 197 -1.59 -4.60 -3.43
C VAL A 197 -3.05 -4.48 -2.95
N ILE A 198 -3.76 -3.45 -3.41
CA ILE A 198 -5.16 -3.22 -3.07
C ILE A 198 -6.05 -4.14 -3.90
N GLU A 199 -5.82 -4.22 -5.21
CA GLU A 199 -6.54 -5.10 -6.12
C GLU A 199 -6.46 -6.58 -5.70
N GLU A 200 -5.27 -7.06 -5.30
CA GLU A 200 -5.09 -8.42 -4.78
C GLU A 200 -5.88 -8.69 -3.49
N GLY A 201 -6.00 -7.68 -2.61
CA GLY A 201 -6.64 -7.83 -1.30
C GLY A 201 -8.16 -7.58 -1.32
N LEU A 202 -8.61 -6.65 -2.15
CA LEU A 202 -9.95 -6.06 -2.12
C LEU A 202 -10.63 -6.03 -3.50
N GLY A 203 -9.99 -6.51 -4.57
CA GLY A 203 -10.57 -6.51 -5.91
C GLY A 203 -11.89 -7.29 -6.04
N LYS A 204 -12.15 -8.22 -5.12
CA LYS A 204 -13.44 -8.92 -5.00
C LYS A 204 -14.62 -7.99 -4.64
N HIS A 205 -14.32 -6.84 -4.04
CA HIS A 205 -15.28 -5.85 -3.56
C HIS A 205 -15.31 -4.59 -4.45
N ASP A 206 -14.76 -4.67 -5.67
CA ASP A 206 -14.62 -3.54 -6.62
C ASP A 206 -13.78 -2.36 -6.09
N ILE A 207 -12.92 -2.62 -5.11
CA ILE A 207 -11.95 -1.64 -4.61
C ILE A 207 -10.61 -1.93 -5.27
N ILE A 208 -10.23 -1.09 -6.24
CA ILE A 208 -9.09 -1.35 -7.13
C ILE A 208 -7.92 -0.43 -6.77
N CYS A 209 -8.21 0.80 -6.35
CA CYS A 209 -7.18 1.81 -6.09
C CYS A 209 -7.24 2.42 -4.69
N ILE A 210 -6.23 3.26 -4.38
CA ILE A 210 -6.17 3.99 -3.11
C ILE A 210 -7.35 4.95 -2.95
N GLU A 211 -7.80 5.64 -4.01
CA GLU A 211 -8.93 6.56 -3.90
C GLU A 211 -10.26 5.83 -3.66
N ASP A 212 -10.47 4.66 -4.27
CA ASP A 212 -11.63 3.79 -3.95
C ASP A 212 -11.60 3.40 -2.47
N LEU A 213 -10.41 3.04 -1.94
CA LEU A 213 -10.24 2.69 -0.54
C LEU A 213 -10.50 3.88 0.39
N VAL A 214 -10.03 5.09 0.04
CA VAL A 214 -10.32 6.31 0.80
C VAL A 214 -11.81 6.60 0.80
N HIS A 215 -12.46 6.47 -0.35
CA HIS A 215 -13.89 6.69 -0.51
C HIS A 215 -14.72 5.72 0.33
N GLU A 216 -14.45 4.41 0.22
CA GLU A 216 -15.14 3.38 0.98
C GLU A 216 -15.01 3.58 2.51
N ILE A 217 -13.84 4.03 2.96
CA ILE A 217 -13.60 4.34 4.39
C ILE A 217 -14.36 5.60 4.82
N MET A 218 -14.30 6.68 4.03
CA MET A 218 -14.91 7.97 4.37
C MET A 218 -16.43 7.90 4.39
N THR A 219 -17.05 7.31 3.36
CA THR A 219 -18.51 7.19 3.24
C THR A 219 -19.09 6.05 4.10
N VAL A 220 -18.23 5.18 4.63
CA VAL A 220 -18.60 3.97 5.37
C VAL A 220 -19.51 3.08 4.52
N GLY A 221 -18.99 2.71 3.34
CA GLY A 221 -19.68 1.91 2.34
C GLY A 221 -20.01 0.48 2.78
N PRO A 222 -20.60 -0.33 1.88
CA PRO A 222 -21.04 -1.69 2.19
C PRO A 222 -19.90 -2.65 2.56
N HIS A 223 -18.69 -2.42 2.03
CA HIS A 223 -17.48 -3.23 2.24
C HIS A 223 -16.46 -2.56 3.18
N PHE A 224 -16.92 -1.62 4.00
CA PHE A 224 -16.09 -0.93 5.00
C PHE A 224 -15.35 -1.89 5.93
N LYS A 225 -15.99 -3.00 6.32
CA LYS A 225 -15.41 -3.96 7.28
C LYS A 225 -14.21 -4.66 6.66
N GLU A 226 -14.31 -5.06 5.40
CA GLU A 226 -13.29 -5.73 4.61
C GLU A 226 -12.13 -4.76 4.33
N ALA A 227 -12.44 -3.54 3.88
CA ALA A 227 -11.48 -2.46 3.65
C ALA A 227 -10.68 -2.10 4.91
N ASN A 228 -11.37 -1.92 6.05
CA ASN A 228 -10.71 -1.58 7.31
C ASN A 228 -9.91 -2.76 7.90
N ASN A 229 -10.33 -4.01 7.66
CA ASN A 229 -9.58 -5.19 8.09
C ASN A 229 -8.34 -5.44 7.21
N PHE A 230 -8.41 -5.10 5.92
CA PHE A 230 -7.26 -5.06 5.02
C PHE A 230 -6.23 -4.03 5.50
N LEU A 231 -6.65 -2.84 5.93
CA LEU A 231 -5.74 -1.87 6.54
C LEU A 231 -5.14 -2.42 7.84
N TRP A 232 -3.81 -2.48 7.88
CA TRP A 232 -3.06 -2.72 9.11
C TRP A 232 -3.22 -1.50 10.05
N PRO A 233 -3.32 -1.68 11.37
CA PRO A 233 -3.36 -0.56 12.31
C PRO A 233 -2.24 0.46 12.03
N PHE A 234 -2.60 1.72 11.86
CA PHE A 234 -1.68 2.79 11.54
C PHE A 234 -0.67 2.95 12.67
N LYS A 235 0.61 2.88 12.35
CA LYS A 235 1.68 3.21 13.31
C LYS A 235 1.97 4.69 13.20
N LEU A 236 1.42 5.48 14.11
CA LEU A 236 1.58 6.93 14.13
C LEU A 236 2.85 7.34 14.88
N LYS A 237 3.39 8.52 14.57
CA LYS A 237 4.50 9.11 15.32
C LYS A 237 3.95 9.74 16.62
N ALA A 238 4.82 9.92 17.60
CA ALA A 238 4.49 10.78 18.74
C ALA A 238 4.11 12.18 18.22
N PRO A 239 3.06 12.82 18.78
CA PRO A 239 2.58 14.11 18.29
C PRO A 239 3.65 15.19 18.45
N LEU A 240 3.88 15.97 17.41
CA LEU A 240 4.70 17.18 17.47
C LEU A 240 4.11 18.15 18.51
N GLY A 241 4.95 18.69 19.39
CA GLY A 241 4.51 19.50 20.54
C GLY A 241 3.91 18.71 21.71
N GLY A 242 3.90 17.37 21.63
CA GLY A 242 3.48 16.50 22.73
C GLY A 242 1.97 16.45 22.98
N LEU A 243 1.61 15.73 24.05
CA LEU A 243 0.26 15.65 24.60
C LEU A 243 0.18 16.56 25.83
N LYS A 244 -0.95 17.23 26.04
CA LYS A 244 -1.20 18.12 27.19
C LYS A 244 -1.23 17.32 28.50
N LYS A 245 -2.27 16.51 28.68
CA LYS A 245 -2.46 15.64 29.86
C LYS A 245 -3.14 14.35 29.45
N LYS A 246 -2.38 13.25 29.43
CA LYS A 246 -2.86 11.93 28.95
C LYS A 246 -3.95 11.28 29.81
N ARG A 247 -4.08 11.69 31.08
CA ARG A 247 -4.99 11.07 32.06
C ARG A 247 -6.36 11.74 32.10
N ASN A 248 -6.42 13.02 31.79
CA ASN A 248 -7.63 13.83 31.88
C ASN A 248 -8.43 13.73 30.59
N HIS A 249 -9.75 13.88 30.70
CA HIS A 249 -10.62 13.93 29.53
C HIS A 249 -10.39 15.20 28.71
N TYR A 250 -10.69 15.18 27.41
CA TYR A 250 -10.48 16.34 26.53
C TYR A 250 -11.22 17.60 27.01
N VAL A 251 -12.44 17.43 27.52
CA VAL A 251 -13.27 18.52 28.09
C VAL A 251 -12.59 19.20 29.29
N GLU A 252 -11.76 18.48 30.04
CA GLU A 252 -11.01 19.00 31.19
C GLU A 252 -9.63 19.57 30.78
N GLY A 253 -9.41 19.79 29.49
CA GLY A 253 -8.13 20.23 28.93
C GLY A 253 -7.08 19.11 28.78
N GLY A 254 -7.50 17.85 28.89
CA GLY A 254 -6.67 16.68 28.65
C GLY A 254 -6.64 16.19 27.20
N ASP A 255 -6.28 14.93 27.01
CA ASP A 255 -6.20 14.28 25.70
C ASP A 255 -7.04 12.99 25.59
N ALA A 256 -7.60 12.47 26.68
CA ALA A 256 -8.40 11.25 26.61
C ALA A 256 -9.83 11.53 26.11
N GLY A 257 -10.42 10.54 25.47
CA GLY A 257 -11.82 10.52 25.07
C GLY A 257 -12.15 11.20 23.74
N ASN A 258 -13.43 11.56 23.60
CA ASN A 258 -13.97 12.14 22.38
C ASN A 258 -13.55 13.61 22.26
N ARG A 259 -12.97 13.97 21.13
CA ARG A 259 -12.58 15.34 20.77
C ARG A 259 -13.16 15.79 19.43
N GLU A 260 -14.14 15.04 18.90
CA GLU A 260 -14.88 15.36 17.67
C GLU A 260 -13.93 15.75 16.53
N ASN A 261 -14.03 16.98 16.02
CA ASN A 261 -13.24 17.49 14.89
C ASN A 261 -11.77 17.77 15.25
N TYR A 262 -11.43 17.98 16.53
CA TYR A 262 -10.05 18.24 16.97
C TYR A 262 -9.14 17.02 16.91
N ILE A 263 -9.69 15.83 16.58
CA ILE A 263 -8.86 14.67 16.24
C ILE A 263 -7.99 14.93 15.02
N ASN A 264 -8.47 15.74 14.08
CA ASN A 264 -7.76 16.04 12.84
C ASN A 264 -6.45 16.80 13.10
N GLU A 265 -6.44 17.71 14.07
CA GLU A 265 -5.23 18.41 14.51
C GLU A 265 -4.24 17.44 15.15
N LEU A 266 -4.72 16.51 15.97
CA LEU A 266 -3.86 15.48 16.56
C LEU A 266 -3.26 14.58 15.48
N ILE A 267 -4.07 14.10 14.53
CA ILE A 267 -3.63 13.26 13.41
C ILE A 267 -2.53 13.98 12.62
N ARG A 268 -2.73 15.26 12.27
CA ARG A 268 -1.73 16.05 11.53
C ARG A 268 -0.40 16.17 12.28
N ARG A 269 -0.42 16.31 13.60
CA ARG A 269 0.80 16.35 14.44
C ARG A 269 1.49 14.99 14.57
N MET A 270 0.77 13.90 14.33
CA MET A 270 1.27 12.52 14.42
C MET A 270 1.61 11.91 13.05
N ASN A 271 1.24 12.60 11.96
CA ASN A 271 1.49 12.19 10.59
C ASN A 271 2.95 12.28 10.18
#